data_AF-A0A2D7AKP1-F1
#
_entry.id   AF-A0A2D7AKP1-F1
#
_cell.length_a   1.000
_cell.length_b   1.000
_cell.length_c   1.000
_cell.angle_alpha   90.00
_cell.angle_beta   90.00
_cell.angle_gamma   90.00
#
_symmetry.space_group_name_H-M   'P 1'
#
loop_
_entity.id
_entity.type
_entity.pdbx_description
1 polymer ?
#
loop_
_entity_poly.entity_id
_entity_poly.type
_entity_poly.pdbx_seq_one_letter_code
_entity_poly.pdbx_strand_id
1 'polypeptide(L)'
;MVFSVFASLSRIGTGGAFSLVFSLVCVGLTHNPASVAVAQGVTGLNSDVPVALILDASRSMLGEVEGRRRMDVARDAMLQIAPGPLSQRRASLLSFGNDRINECETIPILHSYGSEDVRSTLDAIQALEPAEPQDGEESRFGSPLYRALEVAMETLPSE
;
A
#
# COMPACT_ATOMS: atom_id res chain seq x y z
N MET A 1 -7.63 -4.34 -19.13
CA MET A 1 -7.29 -5.27 -18.03
C MET A 1 -6.32 -4.53 -17.15
N VAL A 2 -6.74 -4.09 -15.97
CA VAL A 2 -5.87 -3.35 -15.03
C VAL A 2 -5.54 -4.27 -13.87
N PHE A 3 -4.27 -4.31 -13.50
CA PHE A 3 -3.75 -5.08 -12.38
C PHE A 3 -3.33 -4.09 -11.29
N SER A 4 -4.09 -4.00 -10.20
CA SER A 4 -3.61 -3.40 -8.96
C SER A 4 -3.03 -4.52 -8.10
N VAL A 5 -1.74 -4.43 -7.82
CA VAL A 5 -1.00 -5.43 -7.05
C VAL A 5 -0.92 -4.94 -5.60
N PHE A 6 -1.71 -5.54 -4.72
CA PHE A 6 -1.55 -5.36 -3.27
C PHE A 6 -0.64 -6.46 -2.75
N ALA A 7 0.52 -6.10 -2.21
CA ALA A 7 1.42 -7.05 -1.56
C ALA A 7 1.18 -6.99 -0.06
N SER A 8 0.76 -8.12 0.53
CA SER A 8 0.80 -8.32 1.98
C SER A 8 1.93 -9.28 2.29
N LEU A 9 2.91 -8.84 3.06
CA LEU A 9 4.00 -9.67 3.54
C LEU A 9 3.69 -10.11 4.97
N SER A 10 3.74 -11.42 5.21
CA SER A 10 3.45 -12.04 6.50
C SER A 10 4.50 -13.09 6.79
N ARG A 11 5.13 -13.07 7.97
CA ARG A 11 6.10 -14.12 8.34
C ARG A 11 5.34 -15.40 8.73
N ILE A 12 5.69 -16.55 8.13
CA ILE A 12 5.14 -17.87 8.47
C ILE A 12 6.14 -18.61 9.37
N GLY A 13 5.87 -18.62 10.67
CA GLY A 13 6.56 -19.43 11.66
C GLY A 13 7.97 -18.97 12.05
N THR A 14 8.52 -19.63 13.06
CA THR A 14 9.83 -19.33 13.69
C THR A 14 11.05 -19.59 12.79
N GLY A 15 10.84 -20.17 11.59
CA GLY A 15 11.90 -20.53 10.64
C GLY A 15 12.32 -19.42 9.67
N GLY A 16 11.80 -18.20 9.81
CA GLY A 16 12.18 -17.07 8.95
C GLY A 16 11.58 -17.09 7.54
N ALA A 17 10.62 -17.96 7.26
CA ALA A 17 9.90 -17.97 5.98
C ALA A 17 8.91 -16.79 5.93
N PHE A 18 8.88 -16.06 4.81
CA PHE A 18 7.92 -14.99 4.57
C PHE A 18 6.91 -15.43 3.49
N SER A 19 5.62 -15.31 3.79
CA SER A 19 4.53 -15.38 2.83
C SER A 19 4.30 -14.00 2.23
N LEU A 20 4.56 -13.90 0.94
CA LEU A 20 4.18 -12.74 0.15
C LEU A 20 2.84 -13.08 -0.51
N VAL A 21 1.74 -12.58 0.06
CA VAL A 21 0.43 -12.68 -0.55
C VAL A 21 0.26 -11.49 -1.48
N PHE A 22 0.42 -11.73 -2.78
CA PHE A 22 -0.01 -10.80 -3.81
C PHE A 22 -1.52 -10.95 -4.01
N SER A 23 -2.31 -10.00 -3.48
CA SER A 23 -3.70 -9.86 -3.87
C SER A 23 -3.77 -9.03 -5.15
N LEU A 24 -4.07 -9.72 -6.24
CA LEU A 24 -4.32 -9.14 -7.55
C LEU A 24 -5.79 -8.72 -7.63
N VAL A 25 -6.08 -7.43 -7.56
CA VAL A 25 -7.45 -6.95 -7.82
C VAL A 25 -7.62 -6.84 -9.34
N CYS A 26 -8.31 -7.83 -9.91
CA CYS A 26 -8.74 -7.83 -11.31
C CYS A 26 -10.07 -7.08 -11.43
N VAL A 27 -10.04 -5.82 -11.89
CA VAL A 27 -11.26 -5.15 -12.38
C VAL A 27 -11.42 -5.52 -13.85
N GLY A 28 -12.32 -6.47 -14.11
CA GLY A 28 -12.66 -6.95 -15.45
C GLY A 28 -14.10 -6.60 -15.80
N LEU A 29 -14.28 -5.69 -16.76
CA LEU A 29 -15.56 -5.40 -17.41
C LEU A 29 -16.12 -6.66 -18.08
N THR A 30 -17.09 -7.32 -17.44
CA THR A 30 -18.07 -8.16 -18.14
C THR A 30 -19.47 -7.70 -17.75
N HIS A 31 -20.28 -7.41 -18.77
CA HIS A 31 -21.63 -6.85 -18.67
C HIS A 31 -22.60 -7.82 -17.97
N ASN A 32 -22.69 -7.79 -16.65
CA ASN A 32 -23.77 -8.46 -15.93
C ASN A 32 -24.10 -7.72 -14.62
N PRO A 33 -25.33 -7.20 -14.42
CA PRO A 33 -25.67 -6.33 -13.29
C PRO A 33 -25.78 -7.04 -11.93
N ALA A 34 -25.24 -8.25 -11.76
CA ALA A 34 -25.37 -9.05 -10.55
C ALA A 34 -24.06 -9.34 -9.79
N SER A 35 -22.91 -8.89 -10.29
CA SER A 35 -21.63 -9.11 -9.62
C SER A 35 -21.12 -7.81 -8.99
N VAL A 36 -21.70 -7.44 -7.85
CA VAL A 36 -20.98 -6.64 -6.88
C VAL A 36 -19.81 -7.52 -6.45
N ALA A 37 -18.62 -7.23 -6.98
CA ALA A 37 -17.39 -7.80 -6.44
C ALA A 37 -17.34 -7.37 -4.98
N VAL A 38 -17.72 -8.28 -4.08
CA VAL A 38 -17.40 -8.17 -2.68
C VAL A 38 -15.90 -7.94 -2.68
N ALA A 39 -15.45 -6.76 -2.24
CA ALA A 39 -14.08 -6.61 -1.81
C ALA A 39 -13.87 -7.82 -0.89
N GLN A 40 -13.04 -8.77 -1.31
CA GLN A 40 -12.61 -9.81 -0.42
C GLN A 40 -11.80 -9.04 0.61
N GLY A 41 -12.49 -8.57 1.65
CA GLY A 41 -11.87 -8.14 2.88
C GLY A 41 -10.87 -9.22 3.22
N VAL A 42 -9.78 -8.81 3.82
CA VAL A 42 -8.65 -9.70 4.10
C VAL A 42 -9.03 -10.69 5.22
N THR A 43 -10.09 -11.48 5.03
CA THR A 43 -10.51 -12.65 5.79
C THR A 43 -9.53 -13.76 5.46
N GLY A 44 -8.35 -13.67 6.08
CA GLY A 44 -7.25 -14.60 5.87
C GLY A 44 -5.99 -14.24 6.65
N LEU A 45 -5.85 -12.99 7.10
CA LEU A 45 -4.78 -12.65 8.04
C LEU A 45 -5.22 -13.12 9.43
N ASN A 46 -4.64 -14.21 9.91
CA ASN A 46 -4.75 -14.62 11.31
C ASN A 46 -4.51 -13.40 12.23
N SER A 47 -5.32 -13.27 13.28
CA SER A 47 -5.30 -12.11 14.20
C SER A 47 -4.01 -11.96 15.00
N ASP A 48 -3.04 -12.86 14.82
CA ASP A 48 -1.73 -12.80 15.48
C ASP A 48 -0.56 -12.47 14.52
N VAL A 49 -0.78 -12.46 13.21
CA VAL A 49 0.27 -12.20 12.21
C VAL A 49 0.52 -10.69 12.00
N PRO A 50 1.74 -10.16 12.24
CA PRO A 50 2.13 -8.79 11.91
C PRO A 50 2.00 -8.49 10.40
N VAL A 51 1.54 -7.29 10.05
CA VAL A 51 1.26 -6.88 8.68
C VAL A 51 2.05 -5.62 8.33
N ALA A 52 2.73 -5.59 7.19
CA ALA A 52 3.23 -4.34 6.63
C ALA A 52 2.36 -3.95 5.43
N LEU A 53 1.77 -2.75 5.50
CA LEU A 53 0.99 -2.16 4.42
C LEU A 53 1.87 -1.20 3.62
N ILE A 54 1.85 -1.33 2.30
CA ILE A 54 2.63 -0.49 1.39
C ILE A 54 1.66 0.19 0.42
N LEU A 55 1.66 1.52 0.40
CA LEU A 55 0.86 2.32 -0.53
C LEU A 55 1.76 2.89 -1.63
N ASP A 56 1.51 2.46 -2.87
CA ASP A 56 2.16 3.02 -4.06
C ASP A 56 1.60 4.41 -4.34
N ALA A 57 2.49 5.39 -4.32
CA ALA A 57 2.23 6.77 -4.73
C ALA A 57 3.26 7.19 -5.78
N SER A 58 3.81 6.26 -6.55
CA SER A 58 4.68 6.55 -7.69
C SER A 58 3.95 7.32 -8.79
N ARG A 59 4.72 7.96 -9.68
CA ARG A 59 4.19 8.65 -10.87
C ARG A 59 3.19 7.83 -11.70
N SER A 60 3.32 6.51 -11.72
CA SER A 60 2.39 5.63 -12.45
C SER A 60 0.93 5.73 -11.94
N MET A 61 0.76 6.24 -10.71
CA MET A 61 -0.51 6.49 -10.03
C MET A 61 -1.20 7.80 -10.43
N LEU A 62 -0.49 8.71 -11.12
CA LEU A 62 -1.08 9.90 -11.77
C LEU A 62 -1.99 9.53 -12.93
N GLY A 63 -1.81 8.33 -13.50
CA GLY A 63 -2.65 7.84 -14.58
C GLY A 63 -4.07 7.48 -14.12
N GLU A 64 -4.94 7.23 -15.09
CA GLU A 64 -6.33 6.85 -14.83
C GLU A 64 -6.58 5.35 -15.04
N VAL A 65 -7.65 4.88 -14.40
CA VAL A 65 -8.30 3.59 -14.61
C VAL A 65 -9.80 3.84 -14.58
N GLU A 66 -10.51 3.42 -15.64
CA GLU A 66 -11.98 3.55 -15.73
C GLU A 66 -12.50 4.97 -15.44
N GLY A 67 -11.76 6.00 -15.88
CA GLY A 67 -12.12 7.41 -15.69
C GLY A 67 -11.90 7.95 -14.27
N ARG A 68 -11.15 7.22 -13.43
CA ARG A 68 -10.73 7.66 -12.09
C ARG A 68 -9.21 7.65 -11.98
N ARG A 69 -8.61 8.55 -11.19
CA ARG A 69 -7.17 8.50 -10.92
C ARG A 69 -6.85 7.19 -10.18
N ARG A 70 -5.77 6.52 -10.56
CA ARG A 70 -5.31 5.28 -9.89
C ARG A 70 -5.02 5.52 -8.41
N MET A 71 -4.47 6.70 -8.08
CA MET A 71 -4.25 7.11 -6.69
C MET A 71 -5.55 7.14 -5.87
N ASP A 72 -6.64 7.67 -6.44
CA ASP A 72 -7.92 7.73 -5.72
C ASP A 72 -8.47 6.34 -5.46
N VAL A 73 -8.34 5.42 -6.42
CA VAL A 73 -8.76 4.03 -6.25
C VAL A 73 -7.92 3.31 -5.19
N ALA A 74 -6.59 3.51 -5.20
CA ALA A 74 -5.70 2.90 -4.21
C ALA A 74 -5.94 3.45 -2.80
N ARG A 75 -6.19 4.76 -2.68
CA ARG A 75 -6.56 5.43 -1.44
C ARG A 75 -7.85 4.86 -0.86
N ASP A 76 -8.90 4.77 -1.67
CA ASP A 76 -10.19 4.21 -1.24
C ASP A 76 -10.06 2.76 -0.76
N ALA A 77 -9.25 1.95 -1.45
CA ALA A 77 -8.98 0.58 -1.04
C ALA A 77 -8.20 0.52 0.27
N MET A 78 -7.18 1.36 0.42
CA MET A 78 -6.37 1.42 1.65
C MET A 78 -7.20 1.89 2.85
N LEU A 79 -8.09 2.87 2.67
CA LEU A 79 -9.01 3.33 3.72
C LEU A 79 -10.01 2.25 4.16
N GLN A 80 -10.30 1.26 3.32
CA GLN A 80 -11.12 0.11 3.70
C GLN A 80 -10.32 -0.96 4.45
N ILE A 81 -9.05 -1.17 4.09
CA ILE A 81 -8.22 -2.26 4.62
C ILE A 81 -7.49 -1.84 5.90
N ALA A 82 -6.87 -0.65 5.92
CA ALA A 82 -5.96 -0.20 6.96
C ALA A 82 -6.60 -0.11 8.37
N PRO A 83 -7.85 0.37 8.56
CA PRO A 83 -8.40 0.57 9.91
C PRO A 83 -8.38 -0.69 10.79
N GLY A 84 -8.62 -1.87 10.21
CA GLY A 84 -8.66 -3.13 10.96
C GLY A 84 -7.32 -3.47 11.61
N PRO A 85 -6.26 -3.75 10.83
CA PRO A 85 -4.93 -4.07 11.35
C PRO A 85 -4.30 -2.95 12.19
N LEU A 86 -4.51 -1.67 11.81
CA LEU A 86 -3.96 -0.53 12.56
C LEU A 86 -4.62 -0.38 13.94
N SER A 87 -5.95 -0.51 14.05
CA SER A 87 -6.65 -0.43 15.35
C SER A 87 -6.28 -1.58 16.29
N GLN A 88 -5.88 -2.73 15.73
CA GLN A 88 -5.36 -3.86 16.49
C GLN A 88 -3.87 -3.71 16.85
N ARG A 89 -3.21 -2.63 16.39
CA ARG A 89 -1.78 -2.36 16.59
C ARG A 89 -0.85 -3.44 15.99
N ARG A 90 -1.31 -4.10 14.93
CA ARG A 90 -0.61 -5.22 14.28
C ARG A 90 -0.09 -4.86 12.90
N ALA A 91 -0.10 -3.58 12.56
CA ALA A 91 0.35 -3.14 11.26
C ALA A 91 1.29 -1.95 11.33
N SER A 92 2.26 -1.95 10.43
CA SER A 92 2.91 -0.73 9.95
C SER A 92 2.34 -0.32 8.61
N LEU A 93 2.45 0.96 8.28
CA LEU A 93 2.08 1.50 6.98
C LEU A 93 3.16 2.43 6.48
N LEU A 94 3.60 2.20 5.26
CA LEU A 94 4.53 3.06 4.54
C LEU A 94 3.98 3.44 3.17
N SER A 95 4.44 4.56 2.65
CA SER A 95 4.24 4.93 1.25
C SER A 95 5.56 4.86 0.51
N PHE A 96 5.50 4.71 -0.82
CA PHE A 96 6.68 4.89 -1.67
C PHE A 96 6.30 5.65 -2.93
N GLY A 97 7.23 6.45 -3.45
CA GLY A 97 7.05 7.18 -4.70
C GLY A 97 6.32 8.52 -4.57
N ASN A 98 5.92 8.93 -3.36
CA ASN A 98 5.38 10.25 -3.04
C ASN A 98 6.45 11.31 -2.70
N ASP A 99 7.72 10.97 -2.88
CA ASP A 99 8.86 11.83 -2.58
C ASP A 99 9.16 12.77 -3.77
N ARG A 100 10.17 13.64 -3.66
CA ARG A 100 10.56 14.47 -4.81
C ARG A 100 11.10 13.61 -5.95
N ILE A 101 10.95 14.11 -7.17
CA ILE A 101 11.48 13.46 -8.36
C ILE A 101 12.99 13.26 -8.20
N ASN A 102 13.47 12.04 -8.53
CA ASN A 102 14.87 11.63 -8.41
C ASN A 102 15.39 11.48 -6.96
N GLU A 103 14.54 11.56 -5.94
CA GLU A 103 14.90 11.20 -4.56
C GLU A 103 14.40 9.77 -4.28
N CYS A 104 15.32 8.86 -3.93
CA CYS A 104 15.04 7.42 -3.79
C CYS A 104 15.47 6.83 -2.44
N GLU A 105 16.03 7.65 -1.55
CA GLU A 105 16.73 7.17 -0.35
C GLU A 105 15.81 7.05 0.88
N THR A 106 14.73 7.82 0.92
CA THR A 106 13.82 7.86 2.08
C THR A 106 12.49 7.22 1.72
N ILE A 107 12.05 6.23 2.51
CA ILE A 107 10.73 5.63 2.42
C ILE A 107 9.91 6.13 3.62
N PRO A 108 8.86 6.95 3.40
CA PRO A 108 8.05 7.48 4.49
C PRO A 108 7.26 6.39 5.21
N ILE A 109 7.42 6.32 6.53
CA ILE A 109 6.57 5.51 7.40
C ILE A 109 5.41 6.40 7.86
N LEU A 110 4.19 6.08 7.40
CA LEU A 110 2.96 6.81 7.75
C LEU A 110 2.32 6.28 9.04
N HIS A 111 2.64 5.04 9.41
CA HIS A 111 2.24 4.44 10.68
C HIS A 111 3.30 3.45 11.16
N SER A 112 3.87 3.70 12.33
CA SER A 112 4.77 2.75 12.98
C SER A 112 3.99 1.58 13.55
N TYR A 113 4.58 0.38 13.48
CA TYR A 113 4.00 -0.80 14.11
C TYR A 113 3.73 -0.55 15.59
N GLY A 114 2.55 -0.95 16.06
CA GLY A 114 2.16 -0.79 17.47
C GLY A 114 1.56 0.57 17.84
N SER A 115 1.56 1.55 16.92
CA SER A 115 1.08 2.91 17.20
C SER A 115 -0.44 2.95 17.48
N GLU A 116 -0.85 3.90 18.32
CA GLU A 116 -2.26 4.18 18.62
C GLU A 116 -2.85 5.26 17.72
N ASP A 117 -2.02 5.99 16.98
CA ASP A 117 -2.41 7.18 16.21
C ASP A 117 -3.02 6.81 14.84
N VAL A 118 -4.05 5.98 14.87
CA VAL A 118 -4.72 5.50 13.65
C VAL A 118 -5.35 6.66 12.88
N ARG A 119 -5.90 7.66 13.57
CA ARG A 119 -6.58 8.78 12.93
C ARG A 119 -5.63 9.62 12.07
N SER A 120 -4.47 10.00 12.60
CA SER A 120 -3.44 10.73 11.85
C SER A 120 -2.99 9.95 10.61
N THR A 121 -2.89 8.62 10.72
CA THR A 121 -2.58 7.76 9.58
C THR A 121 -3.66 7.77 8.51
N LEU A 122 -4.94 7.73 8.87
CA LEU A 122 -6.03 7.83 7.89
C LEU A 122 -6.04 9.19 7.20
N ASP A 123 -5.77 10.26 7.94
CA ASP A 123 -5.62 11.61 7.39
C ASP A 123 -4.42 11.68 6.44
N ALA A 124 -3.30 11.03 6.78
CA ALA A 124 -2.12 10.93 5.92
C ALA A 124 -2.39 10.13 4.63
N ILE A 125 -3.11 9.01 4.70
CA ILE A 125 -3.57 8.27 3.51
C ILE A 125 -4.45 9.18 2.65
N GLN A 126 -5.34 9.95 3.26
CA GLN A 126 -6.26 10.85 2.55
C GLN A 126 -5.54 12.02 1.86
N ALA A 127 -4.41 12.47 2.40
CA ALA A 127 -3.61 13.57 1.87
C ALA A 127 -2.51 13.13 0.89
N LEU A 128 -2.22 11.82 0.80
CA LEU A 128 -1.11 11.31 -0.01
C LEU A 128 -1.33 11.60 -1.49
N GLU A 129 -0.37 12.22 -2.16
CA GLU A 129 -0.39 12.44 -3.60
C GLU A 129 0.89 11.92 -4.24
N PRO A 130 0.85 11.49 -5.51
CA PRO A 130 2.04 11.04 -6.19
C PRO A 130 3.01 12.21 -6.46
N ALA A 131 4.29 11.87 -6.59
CA ALA A 131 5.29 12.83 -7.02
C ALA A 131 5.00 13.35 -8.43
N GLU A 132 4.80 14.66 -8.56
CA GLU A 132 4.68 15.33 -9.86
C GLU A 132 6.01 15.96 -10.30
N PRO A 133 6.43 15.82 -11.56
CA PRO A 133 7.58 16.54 -12.10
C PRO A 133 7.30 18.04 -12.13
N GLN A 134 8.25 18.85 -11.66
CA GLN A 134 8.19 20.28 -11.92
C GLN A 134 8.59 20.60 -13.36
N ASP A 135 8.20 21.77 -13.86
CA ASP A 135 8.55 22.23 -15.20
C ASP A 135 10.08 22.20 -15.41
N GLY A 136 10.53 21.40 -16.37
CA GLY A 136 11.96 21.23 -16.70
C GLY A 136 12.68 20.15 -15.91
N GLU A 137 12.02 19.43 -14.99
CA GLU A 137 12.61 18.28 -14.31
C GLU A 137 12.42 16.98 -15.10
N GLU A 138 13.54 16.39 -15.51
CA GLU A 138 13.56 15.04 -16.07
C GLU A 138 13.51 14.02 -14.93
N SER A 139 12.46 13.20 -14.93
CA SER A 139 12.38 12.02 -14.05
C SER A 139 13.28 10.93 -14.60
N ARG A 140 14.41 10.71 -13.93
CA ARG A 140 15.42 9.71 -14.27
C ARG A 140 15.26 8.45 -13.42
N PHE A 141 14.84 8.61 -12.17
CA PHE A 141 14.66 7.52 -11.20
C PHE A 141 13.35 7.69 -10.43
N GLY A 142 12.69 6.58 -10.11
CA GLY A 142 11.58 6.53 -9.16
C GLY A 142 11.97 5.70 -7.95
N SER A 143 11.34 5.96 -6.79
CA SER A 143 11.61 5.23 -5.54
C SER A 143 11.46 3.72 -5.79
N PRO A 144 12.51 2.92 -5.56
CA PRO A 144 12.48 1.53 -5.97
C PRO A 144 11.66 0.68 -4.99
N LEU A 145 10.73 -0.12 -5.52
CA LEU A 145 9.86 -1.00 -4.72
C LEU A 145 10.64 -1.93 -3.78
N TYR A 146 11.84 -2.38 -4.17
CA TYR A 146 12.67 -3.22 -3.29
C TYR A 146 13.04 -2.51 -1.99
N ARG A 147 13.27 -1.19 -2.02
CA ARG A 147 13.62 -0.42 -0.82
C ARG A 147 12.42 -0.26 0.11
N ALA A 148 11.23 -0.08 -0.47
CA ALA A 148 9.99 -0.09 0.30
C ALA A 148 9.77 -1.44 1.00
N LEU A 149 10.08 -2.56 0.33
CA LEU A 149 10.02 -3.89 0.95
C LEU A 149 11.03 -4.08 2.08
N GLU A 150 12.28 -3.60 1.92
CA GLU A 150 13.28 -3.64 2.99
C GLU A 150 12.81 -2.88 4.23
N VAL A 151 12.36 -1.63 4.06
CA VAL A 151 11.86 -0.80 5.17
C VAL A 151 10.61 -1.43 5.78
N ALA A 152 9.71 -1.98 4.97
CA ALA A 152 8.54 -2.71 5.46
C ALA A 152 8.93 -3.86 6.38
N MET A 153 9.96 -4.65 6.02
CA MET A 153 10.46 -5.73 6.85
C MET A 153 11.09 -5.24 8.16
N GLU A 154 11.80 -4.11 8.13
CA GLU A 154 12.40 -3.48 9.31
C GLU A 154 11.35 -2.92 10.29
N THR A 155 10.17 -2.52 9.80
CA THR A 155 9.09 -2.00 10.66
C THR A 155 8.34 -3.07 11.43
N LEU A 156 8.46 -4.34 11.04
CA LEU A 156 7.79 -5.45 11.70
C LEU A 156 8.57 -5.90 12.94
N PRO A 157 7.90 -6.38 14.00
CA PRO A 157 8.59 -6.87 15.19
C PRO A 157 9.54 -8.02 14.81
N SER A 158 10.80 -7.87 15.20
CA SER A 158 11.73 -8.98 15.35
C SER A 158 11.29 -9.81 16.55
N GLU A 159 10.92 -11.08 16.32
CA GLU A 159 10.66 -12.04 17.41
C GLU A 159 11.83 -12.17 18.38
#